data_AF-A0A1E7FTM5-F1
#
_entry.id   AF-A0A1E7FTM5-F1
#
_cell.length_a   1.000
_cell.length_b   1.000
_cell.length_c   1.000
_cell.angle_alpha   90.00
_cell.angle_beta   90.00
_cell.angle_gamma   90.00
#
_symmetry.space_group_name_H-M   'P 1'
#
loop_
_entity.id
_entity.type
_entity.pdbx_description
1 polymer ?
#
loop_
_entity_poly.entity_id
_entity_poly.type
_entity_poly.pdbx_seq_one_letter_code
_entity_poly.pdbx_strand_id
1 'polypeptide(L)'
;KQLWETSEDQKLIRLVQKSDGERTKEVFVNIARQLEGRNWRQCRYRWYYIKKDIRGITVTSSNKPWDIKKLNDYGTEWTEIAKYMPGREEDAIKKRWN
;
A
#
# COMPACT_ATOMS: atom_id res chain seq x y z
N LYS A 1 -5.49 -5.91 19.18
CA LYS A 1 -5.24 -5.37 17.81
C LYS A 1 -3.72 -5.32 17.62
N GLN A 2 -3.13 -6.25 16.87
CA GLN A 2 -1.69 -6.25 16.62
C GLN A 2 -1.39 -5.38 15.41
N LEU A 3 -0.70 -4.26 15.64
CA LEU A 3 -0.27 -3.33 14.59
C LEU A 3 0.73 -4.02 13.67
N TRP A 4 0.67 -3.73 12.37
CA TRP A 4 1.64 -4.21 11.40
C TRP A 4 2.86 -3.30 11.42
N GLU A 5 4.03 -3.89 11.56
CA GLU A 5 5.29 -3.17 11.45
C GLU A 5 5.71 -3.01 9.99
N THR A 6 6.48 -1.96 9.72
CA THR A 6 7.04 -1.71 8.38
C THR A 6 7.93 -2.87 7.92
N SER A 7 8.63 -3.53 8.84
CA SER A 7 9.45 -4.71 8.60
C SER A 7 8.61 -5.90 8.09
N GLU A 8 7.46 -6.15 8.73
CA GLU A 8 6.51 -7.19 8.35
C GLU A 8 5.88 -6.91 6.98
N ASP A 9 5.52 -5.65 6.71
CA ASP A 9 4.98 -5.23 5.42
C ASP A 9 5.99 -5.45 4.29
N GLN A 10 7.25 -5.07 4.49
CA GLN A 10 8.30 -5.29 3.49
C GLN A 10 8.52 -6.78 3.23
N LYS A 11 8.50 -7.60 4.29
CA LYS A 11 8.63 -9.06 4.15
C LYS A 11 7.44 -9.64 3.41
N LEU A 12 6.21 -9.20 3.72
CA LEU A 12 4.99 -9.60 3.01
C LEU A 12 5.07 -9.23 1.52
N ILE A 13 5.48 -8.00 1.18
CA ILE A 13 5.63 -7.54 -0.21
C ILE A 13 6.63 -8.42 -0.96
N ARG A 14 7.82 -8.66 -0.39
CA ARG A 14 8.86 -9.49 -1.01
C ARG A 14 8.38 -10.90 -1.27
N LEU A 15 7.64 -11.49 -0.33
CA LEU A 15 7.16 -12.86 -0.46
C LEU A 15 6.06 -12.98 -1.53
N VAL A 16 5.15 -12.01 -1.64
CA VAL A 16 4.13 -11.99 -2.70
C VAL A 16 4.75 -11.73 -4.08
N GLN A 17 5.81 -10.91 -4.14
CA GLN A 17 6.56 -10.69 -5.38
C GLN A 17 7.28 -11.96 -5.85
N LYS A 18 7.81 -12.78 -4.93
CA LYS A 18 8.44 -14.07 -5.25
C LYS A 18 7.46 -15.12 -5.79
N SER A 19 6.17 -14.97 -5.54
CA SER A 19 5.12 -15.86 -6.05
C SER A 19 4.44 -15.31 -7.32
N ASP A 20 5.16 -14.50 -8.11
CA ASP A 20 4.66 -13.86 -9.34
C ASP A 20 3.32 -13.10 -9.19
N GLY A 21 3.03 -12.62 -7.98
CA GLY A 21 1.78 -11.92 -7.69
C GLY A 21 0.53 -12.83 -7.67
N GLU A 22 0.71 -14.15 -7.60
CA GLU A 22 -0.37 -15.10 -7.30
C GLU A 22 -0.99 -14.80 -5.94
N ARG A 23 -2.32 -14.86 -5.89
CA ARG A 23 -3.14 -14.42 -4.74
C ARG A 23 -4.02 -15.54 -4.20
N THR A 24 -3.61 -16.78 -4.43
CA THR A 24 -4.29 -17.98 -3.97
C THR A 24 -4.15 -18.15 -2.46
N LYS A 25 -5.03 -18.96 -1.87
CA LYS A 25 -5.00 -19.25 -0.43
C LYS A 25 -3.67 -19.90 -0.04
N GLU A 26 -3.17 -20.78 -0.89
CA GLU A 26 -1.97 -21.59 -0.72
C GLU A 26 -0.72 -20.71 -0.63
N VAL A 27 -0.62 -19.68 -1.48
CA VAL A 27 0.44 -18.68 -1.43
C VAL A 27 0.44 -17.95 -0.09
N PHE A 28 -0.71 -17.43 0.36
CA PHE A 28 -0.78 -16.75 1.66
C PHE A 28 -0.54 -17.67 2.85
N VAL A 29 -0.85 -18.96 2.74
CA VAL A 29 -0.50 -19.96 3.76
C VAL A 29 1.02 -20.15 3.83
N ASN A 30 1.70 -20.24 2.69
CA ASN A 30 3.17 -20.31 2.64
C ASN A 30 3.85 -19.02 3.12
N ILE A 31 3.25 -17.87 2.84
CA ILE A 31 3.72 -16.58 3.33
C ILE A 31 3.56 -16.48 4.85
N ALA A 32 2.41 -16.89 5.38
CA ALA A 32 2.15 -16.86 6.82
C ALA A 32 3.12 -17.77 7.61
N ARG A 33 3.58 -18.87 7.01
CA ARG A 33 4.63 -19.72 7.61
C ARG A 33 5.98 -19.00 7.77
N GLN A 34 6.22 -17.95 6.98
CA GLN A 34 7.46 -17.16 7.02
C GLN A 34 7.29 -15.86 7.84
N LEU A 35 6.08 -15.56 8.28
CA LEU A 35 5.73 -14.42 9.13
C LEU A 35 5.25 -14.96 10.48
N GLU A 36 6.17 -15.09 11.43
CA GLU A 36 5.85 -15.54 12.78
C GLU A 36 4.79 -14.63 13.42
N GLY A 37 3.78 -15.24 14.04
CA GLY A 37 2.68 -14.49 14.68
C GLY A 37 1.62 -13.94 13.73
N ARG A 38 1.71 -14.18 12.40
CA ARG A 38 0.68 -13.78 11.43
C ARG A 38 0.02 -14.99 10.78
N ASN A 39 -1.31 -14.93 10.62
CA ASN A 39 -2.05 -15.94 9.88
C ASN A 39 -2.28 -15.52 8.41
N TRP A 40 -2.60 -16.49 7.55
CA TRP A 40 -2.78 -16.25 6.12
C TRP A 40 -3.94 -15.27 5.82
N ARG A 41 -4.99 -15.25 6.66
CA ARG A 41 -6.12 -14.31 6.52
C ARG A 41 -5.65 -12.87 6.77
N GLN A 42 -4.84 -12.67 7.80
CA GLN A 42 -4.22 -11.38 8.13
C GLN A 42 -3.26 -10.95 7.03
N CYS A 43 -2.42 -11.85 6.51
CA CYS A 43 -1.51 -11.55 5.41
C CYS A 43 -2.27 -11.13 4.14
N ARG A 44 -3.32 -11.87 3.75
CA ARG A 44 -4.17 -11.54 2.60
C ARG A 44 -4.89 -10.20 2.79
N TYR A 45 -5.44 -9.96 3.98
CA TYR A 45 -6.09 -8.69 4.30
C TYR A 45 -5.09 -7.54 4.24
N ARG A 46 -3.92 -7.68 4.86
CA ARG A 46 -2.87 -6.66 4.82
C ARG A 46 -2.39 -6.38 3.41
N TRP A 47 -2.16 -7.42 2.60
CA TRP A 47 -1.79 -7.28 1.19
C TRP A 47 -2.81 -6.48 0.38
N TYR A 48 -4.12 -6.64 0.65
CA TYR A 48 -5.14 -5.81 0.01
C TYR A 48 -4.95 -4.31 0.30
N TYR A 49 -4.63 -3.95 1.55
CA TYR A 49 -4.33 -2.56 1.92
C TYR A 49 -2.98 -2.08 1.39
N ILE A 50 -1.94 -2.89 1.46
CA ILE A 50 -0.62 -2.55 0.88
C ILE A 50 -0.76 -2.31 -0.62
N LYS A 51 -1.50 -3.16 -1.34
CA LYS A 51 -1.72 -2.99 -2.78
C LYS A 51 -2.51 -1.71 -3.07
N LYS A 52 -3.51 -1.39 -2.24
CA LYS A 52 -4.19 -0.09 -2.32
C LYS A 52 -3.21 1.04 -2.05
N ASP A 53 -2.27 0.91 -1.13
CA ASP A 53 -1.31 1.95 -0.79
C ASP A 53 -0.22 2.13 -1.86
N ILE A 54 0.24 1.04 -2.48
CA ILE A 54 1.16 1.06 -3.64
C ILE A 54 0.47 1.68 -4.87
N ARG A 55 -0.82 1.39 -5.08
CA ARG A 55 -1.66 2.10 -6.05
C ARG A 55 -2.12 3.47 -5.52
N GLY A 56 -1.69 3.84 -4.32
CA GLY A 56 -2.03 5.08 -3.66
C GLY A 56 -3.53 5.37 -3.43
N ILE A 57 -4.36 4.33 -3.50
CA ILE A 57 -5.77 4.28 -3.10
C ILE A 57 -5.92 4.33 -1.57
N THR A 58 -4.90 3.91 -0.81
CA THR A 58 -4.84 4.12 0.64
C THR A 58 -3.60 4.93 0.99
N VAL A 59 -3.69 5.77 2.02
CA VAL A 59 -2.62 6.66 2.45
C VAL A 59 -1.93 6.03 3.66
N THR A 60 -0.73 5.47 3.52
CA THR A 60 0.12 5.15 4.66
C THR A 60 0.88 6.38 5.17
N SER A 61 1.21 6.36 6.46
CA SER A 61 1.94 7.42 7.16
C SER A 61 3.31 7.73 6.56
N SER A 62 3.90 6.82 5.78
CA SER A 62 5.18 7.02 5.08
C SER A 62 5.09 7.95 3.87
N ASN A 63 3.93 8.04 3.20
CA ASN A 63 3.75 8.89 2.03
C ASN A 63 3.26 10.32 2.39
N LYS A 64 2.78 10.51 3.63
CA LYS A 64 2.28 11.80 4.13
C LYS A 64 3.22 13.01 3.89
N PRO A 65 4.53 12.95 4.18
CA PRO A 65 5.36 14.14 4.05
C PRO A 65 5.60 14.55 2.59
N TRP A 66 5.63 13.60 1.66
CA TRP A 66 5.80 13.89 0.24
C TRP A 66 4.50 14.41 -0.39
N ASP A 67 3.36 13.81 -0.01
CA ASP A 67 2.02 14.22 -0.44
C ASP A 67 1.71 15.67 -0.02
N ILE A 68 2.04 16.06 1.22
CA ILE A 68 1.81 17.43 1.74
C ILE A 68 2.69 18.44 1.00
N LYS A 69 3.96 18.11 0.75
CA LYS A 69 4.87 19.01 0.04
C LYS A 69 4.36 19.30 -1.37
N LYS A 70 3.93 18.26 -2.11
CA LYS A 70 3.37 18.43 -3.45
C LYS A 70 2.04 19.19 -3.46
N LEU A 71 1.21 19.04 -2.43
CA LEU A 71 0.02 19.90 -2.31
C LEU A 71 0.36 21.36 -2.02
N ASN A 72 1.39 21.64 -1.21
CA ASN A 72 1.85 23.01 -1.01
C ASN A 72 2.47 23.60 -2.28
N ASP A 73 3.19 22.79 -3.06
CA ASP A 73 3.87 23.25 -4.28
C ASP A 73 2.89 23.50 -5.44
N TYR A 74 1.84 22.69 -5.59
CA TYR A 74 0.93 22.71 -6.75
C TYR A 74 -0.54 23.06 -6.42
N GLY A 75 -0.90 23.24 -5.14
CA GLY A 75 -2.25 23.62 -4.73
C GLY A 75 -3.33 22.62 -5.19
N THR A 76 -4.35 23.12 -5.89
CA THR A 76 -5.47 22.32 -6.45
C THR A 76 -5.19 21.75 -7.85
N GLU A 77 -3.95 21.80 -8.33
CA GLU A 77 -3.57 21.23 -9.62
C GLU A 77 -3.41 19.71 -9.54
N TRP A 78 -4.54 19.01 -9.40
CA TRP A 78 -4.61 17.57 -9.19
C TRP A 78 -3.97 16.75 -10.30
N THR A 79 -4.08 17.21 -11.55
CA THR A 79 -3.43 16.62 -12.73
C THR A 79 -1.91 16.63 -12.59
N GLU A 80 -1.34 17.70 -12.06
CA GLU A 80 0.11 17.84 -11.92
C GLU A 80 0.63 17.02 -10.74
N ILE A 81 -0.13 16.99 -9.64
CA ILE A 81 0.15 16.10 -8.51
C ILE A 81 0.07 14.62 -8.93
N ALA A 82 -0.89 14.25 -9.78
CA ALA A 82 -1.06 12.88 -10.27
C ALA A 82 0.14 12.38 -11.10
N LYS A 83 0.79 13.25 -11.89
CA LYS A 83 2.03 12.91 -12.62
C LYS A 83 3.15 12.46 -11.70
N TYR A 84 3.18 12.97 -10.47
CA TYR A 84 4.17 12.64 -9.45
C TYR A 84 3.78 11.42 -8.60
N MET A 85 2.57 10.89 -8.77
CA MET A 85 2.04 9.75 -8.02
C MET A 85 1.64 8.61 -8.97
N PRO A 86 2.60 7.94 -9.64
CA PRO A 86 2.30 6.90 -10.62
C PRO A 86 1.49 5.77 -9.96
N GLY A 87 0.26 5.57 -10.44
CA GLY A 87 -0.69 4.59 -9.91
C GLY A 87 -1.85 5.18 -9.09
N ARG A 88 -1.80 6.47 -8.71
CA ARG A 88 -2.96 7.21 -8.17
C ARG A 88 -3.72 7.88 -9.30
N GLU A 89 -5.00 7.59 -9.42
CA GLU A 89 -5.90 8.32 -10.32
C GLU A 89 -6.25 9.69 -9.70
N GLU A 90 -6.42 10.71 -10.56
CA GLU A 90 -6.74 12.10 -10.17
C GLU A 90 -7.90 12.18 -9.18
N ASP A 91 -8.94 11.40 -9.40
CA ASP A 91 -10.14 11.33 -8.55
C ASP A 91 -9.83 10.88 -7.11
N ALA A 92 -8.85 10.00 -6.93
CA ALA A 92 -8.44 9.56 -5.59
C ALA A 92 -7.73 10.67 -4.82
N ILE A 93 -7.02 11.56 -5.52
CA ILE A 93 -6.33 12.72 -4.94
C ILE A 93 -7.36 13.81 -4.61
N LYS A 94 -8.28 14.13 -5.53
CA LYS A 94 -9.40 15.06 -5.29
C LYS A 94 -10.23 14.67 -4.07
N LYS A 95 -10.65 13.40 -3.99
CA LYS A 95 -11.47 12.87 -2.88
C LYS A 95 -10.77 12.90 -1.52
N ARG A 96 -9.45 13.07 -1.50
CA ARG A 96 -8.65 13.12 -0.27
C ARG A 96 -8.60 14.52 0.35
N TRP A 97 -8.74 15.56 -0.46
CA TRP A 97 -8.50 16.95 -0.07
C TRP A 97 -9.70 17.88 -0.24
N ASN A 98 -10.79 17.39 -0.85
CA ASN A 98 -12.16 17.87 -0.59
C ASN A 98 -12.70 17.21 0.69
#